data_AF-A0A4U1JEV8-F1
#
_entry.id   AF-A0A4U1JEV8-F1
#
_cell.length_a   1.000
_cell.length_b   1.000
_cell.length_c   1.000
_cell.angle_alpha   90.00
_cell.angle_beta   90.00
_cell.angle_gamma   90.00
#
_symmetry.space_group_name_H-M   'P 1'
#
loop_
_entity.id
_entity.type
_entity.pdbx_description
1 polymer ?
#
loop_
_entity_poly.entity_id
_entity_poly.type
_entity_poly.pdbx_seq_one_letter_code
_entity_poly.pdbx_strand_id
1 'polypeptide(L)'
;MLFGSACTEPTGEPEEEEVITSVQALSTTNGLALNGLALNGLALNGLALNGLALNGLALNGVTLEGTTFVGKTASGAPLAPDAFVGVTLTGTLSNGQTIKLRIDDRVPSTRPDVFLYEVSYLSNTSQNTWKSLCGTTSSGTPRRAIPLAGTWDYSQKKPTSGMHQPSDTTFTFACRPFAIAKCVELGYKPWSSVTECAAPGVCKEIPGALLHQTCTRMLRADYCGDGVPHTQDGTPVDVWDEFGIQDAAVTDFAFEAEWTPMGARCIEHTRWHGDTSGSVAAYVNKVCKSRWASAQPTYDCGGASSTLHTAKGFGVPLLARSLIGNESALPTD
;
A
#
# COMPACT_ATOMS: atom_id res chain seq x y z
N MET A 1 26.99 -53.65 -35.50
CA MET A 1 26.36 -52.76 -36.50
C MET A 1 24.98 -52.41 -35.93
N LEU A 2 24.55 -51.19 -35.62
CA LEU A 2 24.97 -49.83 -35.94
C LEU A 2 24.64 -48.90 -34.75
N PHE A 3 25.34 -47.75 -34.72
CA PHE A 3 25.27 -46.63 -33.78
C PHE A 3 24.16 -45.59 -34.10
N GLY A 4 23.87 -44.68 -33.14
CA GLY A 4 23.39 -43.28 -33.35
C GLY A 4 22.07 -42.96 -32.62
N SER A 5 22.02 -42.14 -31.56
CA SER A 5 22.19 -40.67 -31.36
C SER A 5 20.97 -39.78 -31.69
N ALA A 6 20.42 -39.19 -30.61
CA ALA A 6 19.88 -37.82 -30.35
C ALA A 6 18.88 -37.07 -31.27
N CYS A 7 17.87 -36.44 -30.63
CA CYS A 7 17.41 -35.02 -30.68
C CYS A 7 15.92 -34.94 -30.19
N THR A 8 15.60 -34.44 -28.99
CA THR A 8 15.13 -33.07 -28.63
C THR A 8 14.04 -32.47 -29.52
N GLU A 9 12.84 -32.22 -28.98
CA GLU A 9 12.38 -30.87 -28.56
C GLU A 9 11.03 -30.90 -27.79
N PRO A 10 10.75 -29.87 -26.95
CA PRO A 10 9.62 -29.80 -26.04
C PRO A 10 8.44 -29.03 -26.65
N THR A 11 7.21 -29.52 -26.46
CA THR A 11 6.01 -28.70 -26.68
C THR A 11 5.72 -27.93 -25.41
N GLY A 12 6.21 -26.69 -25.34
CA GLY A 12 5.75 -25.71 -24.37
C GLY A 12 4.29 -25.36 -24.66
N GLU A 13 3.41 -25.66 -23.71
CA GLU A 13 2.08 -25.03 -23.65
C GLU A 13 2.28 -23.56 -23.21
N PRO A 14 1.51 -22.62 -23.77
CA PRO A 14 1.62 -21.22 -23.37
C PRO A 14 1.14 -21.07 -21.92
N GLU A 15 1.95 -20.43 -21.08
CA GLU A 15 1.51 -19.97 -19.76
C GLU A 15 0.41 -18.91 -19.97
N GLU A 16 -0.84 -19.34 -19.85
CA GLU A 16 -1.97 -18.43 -19.79
C GLU A 16 -1.85 -17.59 -18.51
N GLU A 17 -1.71 -16.28 -18.71
CA GLU A 17 -1.73 -15.28 -17.66
C GLU A 17 -3.10 -15.29 -16.99
N GLU A 18 -3.17 -15.88 -15.79
CA GLU A 18 -4.42 -16.08 -15.06
C GLU A 18 -5.08 -14.72 -14.78
N VAL A 19 -6.23 -14.48 -15.42
CA VAL A 19 -7.05 -13.29 -15.22
C VAL A 19 -7.60 -13.33 -13.80
N ILE A 20 -7.00 -12.54 -12.90
CA ILE A 20 -7.34 -12.50 -11.48
C ILE A 20 -8.75 -11.91 -11.32
N THR A 21 -9.71 -12.79 -11.02
CA THR A 21 -11.04 -12.39 -10.54
C THR A 21 -10.95 -11.93 -9.08
N SER A 22 -11.81 -10.99 -8.69
CA SER A 22 -11.74 -10.17 -7.46
C SER A 22 -11.70 -10.92 -6.12
N VAL A 23 -11.74 -12.26 -6.10
CA VAL A 23 -11.78 -13.06 -4.86
C VAL A 23 -10.44 -13.78 -4.57
N GLN A 24 -9.50 -13.85 -5.52
CA GLN A 24 -8.22 -14.54 -5.31
C GLN A 24 -7.01 -13.61 -5.02
N ALA A 25 -7.18 -12.29 -5.16
CA ALA A 25 -6.20 -11.30 -4.69
C ALA A 25 -6.13 -11.14 -3.15
N LEU A 26 -7.01 -11.84 -2.42
CA LEU A 26 -7.21 -11.72 -0.97
C LEU A 26 -6.41 -12.74 -0.12
N SER A 27 -5.66 -13.65 -0.75
CA SER A 27 -4.97 -14.75 -0.04
C SER A 27 -3.44 -14.57 0.17
N THR A 28 -2.84 -13.42 -0.12
CA THR A 28 -1.40 -13.21 0.17
C THR A 28 -1.14 -11.91 0.96
N THR A 29 -0.79 -12.09 2.24
CA THR A 29 -0.24 -11.14 3.24
C THR A 29 -1.01 -9.84 3.51
N ASN A 30 -1.87 -9.85 4.53
CA ASN A 30 -2.50 -8.64 5.09
C ASN A 30 -1.74 -8.13 6.34
N GLY A 31 -0.99 -7.05 6.16
CA GLY A 31 -1.13 -5.86 7.00
C GLY A 31 -0.44 -5.80 8.38
N LEU A 32 0.51 -6.68 8.71
CA LEU A 32 1.39 -6.39 9.86
C LEU A 32 2.37 -5.25 9.54
N ALA A 33 3.15 -5.42 8.47
CA ALA A 33 4.12 -4.42 8.03
C ALA A 33 3.46 -3.41 7.07
N LEU A 34 3.65 -2.12 7.37
CA LEU A 34 3.15 -1.02 6.53
C LEU A 34 3.78 -1.06 5.12
N ASN A 35 5.06 -1.41 5.01
CA ASN A 35 5.81 -1.36 3.75
C ASN A 35 6.78 -2.54 3.49
N GLY A 36 6.84 -3.56 4.36
CA GLY A 36 7.77 -4.69 4.18
C GLY A 36 9.28 -4.38 4.23
N LEU A 37 9.67 -3.11 4.26
CA LEU A 37 11.06 -2.65 4.26
C LEU A 37 11.67 -2.65 5.66
N ALA A 38 12.05 -3.83 6.16
CA ALA A 38 12.88 -3.95 7.36
C ALA A 38 14.26 -4.52 6.96
N LEU A 39 15.32 -3.72 7.14
CA LEU A 39 16.71 -4.13 6.94
C LEU A 39 17.38 -4.26 8.30
N ASN A 40 17.63 -5.49 8.77
CA ASN A 40 18.19 -5.76 10.11
C ASN A 40 17.41 -5.07 11.24
N GLY A 41 16.07 -4.98 11.13
CA GLY A 41 15.20 -4.32 12.10
C GLY A 41 15.10 -2.79 11.96
N LEU A 42 15.76 -2.17 10.98
CA LEU A 42 15.63 -0.75 10.66
C LEU A 42 14.66 -0.55 9.49
N ALA A 43 13.74 0.41 9.63
CA ALA A 43 12.84 0.80 8.55
C ALA A 43 13.55 1.75 7.58
N LEU A 44 13.29 1.60 6.28
CA LEU A 44 13.71 2.58 5.27
C LEU A 44 12.74 3.77 5.29
N ASN A 45 13.21 4.92 5.74
CA ASN A 45 12.42 6.13 5.95
C ASN A 45 12.57 7.11 4.78
N GLY A 46 12.22 6.64 3.60
CA GLY A 46 12.20 7.44 2.38
C GLY A 46 13.54 7.49 1.64
N LEU A 47 13.40 7.82 0.36
CA LEU A 47 14.47 7.95 -0.62
C LEU A 47 14.46 9.37 -1.16
N ALA A 48 15.63 10.01 -1.22
CA ALA A 48 15.73 11.33 -1.81
C ALA A 48 15.75 11.25 -3.34
N LEU A 49 14.96 12.10 -4.00
CA LEU A 49 15.02 12.33 -5.45
C LEU A 49 16.22 13.21 -5.83
N ASN A 50 16.83 13.89 -4.86
CA ASN A 50 18.06 14.65 -5.05
C ASN A 50 19.29 13.73 -4.91
N GLY A 51 20.23 13.82 -5.86
CA GLY A 51 21.45 13.01 -5.86
C GLY A 51 21.35 11.67 -6.60
N LEU A 52 20.34 11.51 -7.46
CA LEU A 52 20.21 10.37 -8.37
C LEU A 52 21.36 10.37 -9.38
N ALA A 53 22.05 9.23 -9.48
CA ALA A 53 23.17 9.06 -10.41
C ALA A 53 22.84 8.00 -11.46
N LEU A 54 22.78 8.40 -12.73
CA LEU A 54 22.70 7.49 -13.87
C LEU A 54 24.10 7.31 -14.46
N ASN A 55 24.73 6.15 -14.25
CA ASN A 55 26.10 5.89 -14.74
C ASN A 55 27.12 7.00 -14.36
N GLY A 56 26.95 7.64 -13.20
CA GLY A 56 27.79 8.75 -12.73
C GLY A 56 27.31 10.16 -13.14
N LEU A 57 26.22 10.30 -13.89
CA LEU A 57 25.59 11.59 -14.21
C LEU A 57 24.56 11.97 -13.14
N ALA A 58 24.73 13.14 -12.52
CA ALA A 58 23.72 13.70 -11.62
C ALA A 58 22.48 14.14 -12.41
N LEU A 59 21.30 13.65 -12.01
CA LEU A 59 20.01 14.06 -12.59
C LEU A 59 19.45 15.27 -11.83
N ASN A 60 18.90 16.24 -12.55
CA ASN A 60 18.22 17.41 -11.98
C ASN A 60 16.72 17.32 -12.21
N GLY A 61 15.93 17.68 -11.19
CA GLY A 61 14.48 17.80 -11.30
C GLY A 61 13.76 16.48 -11.56
N VAL A 62 14.21 15.39 -10.90
CA VAL A 62 13.49 14.12 -10.96
C VAL A 62 12.27 14.17 -10.04
N THR A 63 11.11 13.82 -10.58
CA THR A 63 9.83 13.75 -9.87
C THR A 63 9.17 12.39 -10.12
N LEU A 64 8.11 12.10 -9.37
CA LEU A 64 7.20 10.98 -9.65
C LEU A 64 5.89 11.52 -10.23
N GLU A 65 5.54 11.06 -11.43
CA GLU A 65 4.21 11.25 -12.02
C GLU A 65 3.46 9.91 -11.91
N GLY A 66 2.53 9.85 -10.96
CA GLY A 66 1.94 8.59 -10.52
C GLY A 66 2.99 7.63 -9.98
N THR A 67 3.29 6.58 -10.75
CA THR A 67 4.31 5.57 -10.43
C THR A 67 5.55 5.64 -11.32
N THR A 68 5.64 6.65 -12.19
CA THR A 68 6.75 6.77 -13.16
C THR A 68 7.70 7.88 -12.73
N PHE A 69 9.01 7.59 -12.75
CA PHE A 69 10.04 8.62 -12.62
C PHE A 69 10.10 9.47 -13.88
N VAL A 70 10.06 10.79 -13.70
CA VAL A 70 10.20 11.78 -14.77
C VAL A 70 11.38 12.66 -14.44
N GLY A 71 12.20 13.00 -15.43
CA GLY A 71 13.37 13.82 -15.23
C GLY A 71 13.92 14.34 -16.54
N LYS A 72 14.94 15.20 -16.45
CA LYS A 72 15.60 15.80 -17.61
C LYS A 72 17.10 15.60 -17.54
N THR A 73 17.74 15.56 -18.70
CA THR A 73 19.20 15.66 -18.82
C THR A 73 19.70 17.04 -18.38
N ALA A 74 21.02 17.20 -18.21
CA ALA A 74 21.63 18.51 -17.94
C ALA A 74 21.35 19.54 -19.04
N SER A 75 21.11 19.10 -20.28
CA SER A 75 20.71 19.97 -21.41
C SER A 75 19.21 20.28 -21.45
N GLY A 76 18.42 19.76 -20.50
CA GLY A 76 16.98 20.00 -20.40
C GLY A 76 16.10 19.06 -21.21
N ALA A 77 16.67 18.06 -21.90
CA ALA A 77 15.89 17.09 -22.67
C ALA A 77 15.19 16.08 -21.73
N PRO A 78 13.92 15.71 -21.98
CA PRO A 78 13.20 14.74 -21.15
C PRO A 78 13.85 13.35 -21.25
N LEU A 79 13.88 12.63 -20.14
CA LEU A 79 14.31 11.24 -20.08
C LEU A 79 13.13 10.30 -20.34
N ALA A 80 13.36 9.24 -21.11
CA ALA A 80 12.41 8.15 -21.21
C ALA A 80 12.30 7.42 -19.85
N PRO A 81 11.12 6.88 -19.47
CA PRO A 81 10.95 6.17 -18.21
C PRO A 81 11.96 5.03 -17.98
N ASP A 82 12.33 4.31 -19.03
CA ASP A 82 13.25 3.18 -18.93
C ASP A 82 14.71 3.62 -18.74
N ALA A 83 15.02 4.90 -18.97
CA ALA A 83 16.33 5.47 -18.66
C ALA A 83 16.64 5.47 -17.16
N PHE A 84 15.64 5.25 -16.29
CA PHE A 84 15.85 5.13 -14.85
C PHE A 84 16.29 3.73 -14.41
N VAL A 85 16.23 2.71 -15.28
CA VAL A 85 16.80 1.39 -15.00
C VAL A 85 18.33 1.48 -14.91
N GLY A 86 18.92 0.90 -13.87
CA GLY A 86 20.34 0.97 -13.54
C GLY A 86 20.73 2.21 -12.72
N VAL A 87 19.84 3.18 -12.50
CA VAL A 87 20.11 4.33 -11.64
C VAL A 87 20.36 3.87 -10.22
N THR A 88 21.37 4.47 -9.58
CA THR A 88 21.61 4.26 -8.15
C THR A 88 21.05 5.41 -7.32
N LEU A 89 20.43 5.06 -6.20
CA LEU A 89 19.74 5.96 -5.29
C LEU A 89 20.40 5.91 -3.91
N THR A 90 20.23 6.95 -3.11
CA THR A 90 20.60 6.95 -1.69
C THR A 90 19.33 6.95 -0.85
N GLY A 91 19.16 5.92 -0.03
CA GLY A 91 18.09 5.84 0.95
C GLY A 91 18.55 6.12 2.35
N THR A 92 17.64 6.59 3.20
CA THR A 92 17.91 6.88 4.61
C THR A 92 17.16 5.89 5.50
N LEU A 93 17.88 5.22 6.39
CA LEU A 93 17.32 4.30 7.38
C LEU A 93 16.81 5.09 8.60
N SER A 94 15.98 4.45 9.42
CA SER A 94 15.38 5.05 10.62
C SER A 94 16.38 5.53 11.67
N ASN A 95 17.62 5.05 11.65
CA ASN A 95 18.71 5.50 12.51
C ASN A 95 19.57 6.62 11.89
N GLY A 96 19.19 7.13 10.71
CA GLY A 96 19.90 8.18 9.98
C GLY A 96 21.06 7.70 9.11
N GLN A 97 21.41 6.40 9.12
CA GLN A 97 22.40 5.86 8.19
C GLN A 97 21.85 5.82 6.76
N THR A 98 22.74 5.87 5.78
CA THR A 98 22.37 5.78 4.37
C THR A 98 22.67 4.42 3.77
N ILE A 99 21.88 4.05 2.76
CA ILE A 99 22.04 2.82 1.98
C ILE A 99 21.99 3.13 0.49
N LYS A 100 22.82 2.45 -0.29
CA LYS A 100 22.80 2.56 -1.74
C LYS A 100 21.79 1.58 -2.33
N LEU A 101 20.90 2.08 -3.17
CA LEU A 101 19.92 1.30 -3.91
C LEU A 101 20.20 1.36 -5.41
N ARG A 102 19.61 0.44 -6.16
CA ARG A 102 19.60 0.44 -7.63
C ARG A 102 18.24 -0.02 -8.13
N ILE A 103 17.73 0.66 -9.15
CA ILE A 103 16.59 0.17 -9.92
C ILE A 103 17.11 -0.88 -10.89
N ASP A 104 16.69 -2.12 -10.76
CA ASP A 104 17.18 -3.24 -11.57
C ASP A 104 16.30 -3.50 -12.80
N ASP A 105 14.99 -3.27 -12.67
CA ASP A 105 14.01 -3.52 -13.72
C ASP A 105 12.78 -2.63 -13.54
N ARG A 106 12.02 -2.44 -14.63
CA ARG A 106 10.74 -1.73 -14.66
C ARG A 106 9.81 -2.41 -15.66
N VAL A 107 8.59 -2.71 -15.22
CA VAL A 107 7.54 -3.27 -16.10
C VAL A 107 6.18 -2.62 -15.83
N PRO A 108 5.26 -2.61 -16.81
CA PRO A 108 3.86 -2.31 -16.52
C PRO A 108 3.25 -3.38 -15.61
N SER A 109 2.25 -2.99 -14.81
CA SER A 109 1.36 -3.93 -14.12
C SER A 109 0.12 -4.21 -14.96
N THR A 110 -0.75 -5.11 -14.49
CA THR A 110 -2.09 -5.32 -15.07
C THR A 110 -3.00 -4.09 -14.97
N ARG A 111 -2.65 -3.12 -14.10
CA ARG A 111 -3.27 -1.79 -14.08
C ARG A 111 -2.44 -0.84 -14.97
N PRO A 112 -3.04 -0.24 -16.01
CA PRO A 112 -2.30 0.44 -17.09
C PRO A 112 -1.51 1.68 -16.64
N ASP A 113 -1.86 2.29 -15.51
CA ASP A 113 -1.21 3.48 -14.95
C ASP A 113 -0.28 3.16 -13.75
N VAL A 114 -0.01 1.88 -13.50
CA VAL A 114 0.86 1.42 -12.42
C VAL A 114 2.04 0.65 -13.00
N PHE A 115 3.25 1.12 -12.72
CA PHE A 115 4.51 0.47 -13.06
C PHE A 115 5.14 -0.16 -11.82
N LEU A 116 5.73 -1.34 -12.02
CA LEU A 116 6.38 -2.13 -11.01
C LEU A 116 7.89 -2.07 -11.21
N TYR A 117 8.63 -1.93 -10.12
CA TYR A 117 10.07 -1.78 -10.12
C TYR A 117 10.74 -2.92 -9.35
N GLU A 118 11.73 -3.55 -9.94
CA GLU A 118 12.68 -4.36 -9.18
C GLU A 118 13.76 -3.43 -8.63
N VAL A 119 14.04 -3.54 -7.33
CA VAL A 119 14.99 -2.66 -6.66
C VAL A 119 15.86 -3.51 -5.75
N SER A 120 17.17 -3.27 -5.80
CA SER A 120 18.15 -3.90 -4.93
C SER A 120 18.87 -2.88 -4.07
N TYR A 121 19.45 -3.36 -2.98
CA TYR A 121 20.35 -2.61 -2.13
C TYR A 121 21.75 -3.23 -2.11
N LEU A 122 22.76 -2.39 -1.98
CA LEU A 122 24.14 -2.82 -1.86
C LEU A 122 24.40 -3.34 -0.45
N SER A 123 24.41 -4.67 -0.30
CA SER A 123 24.54 -5.36 0.99
C SER A 123 25.99 -5.49 1.48
N ASN A 124 26.94 -5.54 0.55
CA ASN A 124 28.37 -5.56 0.85
C ASN A 124 29.10 -4.72 -0.21
N THR A 125 29.72 -3.62 0.24
CA THR A 125 30.44 -2.68 -0.62
C THR A 125 31.73 -3.27 -1.18
N SER A 126 32.49 -4.01 -0.37
CA SER A 126 33.77 -4.61 -0.77
C SER A 126 33.62 -5.71 -1.81
N GLN A 127 32.48 -6.41 -1.80
CA GLN A 127 32.18 -7.51 -2.73
C GLN A 127 31.18 -7.13 -3.84
N ASN A 128 30.72 -5.88 -3.87
CA ASN A 128 29.67 -5.39 -4.78
C ASN A 128 28.42 -6.31 -4.82
N THR A 129 28.00 -6.81 -3.67
CA THR A 129 26.88 -7.77 -3.57
C THR A 129 25.55 -7.05 -3.40
N TRP A 130 24.67 -7.18 -4.39
CA TRP A 130 23.33 -6.61 -4.40
C TRP A 130 22.29 -7.65 -3.93
N LYS A 131 21.31 -7.21 -3.15
CA LYS A 131 20.19 -8.04 -2.68
C LYS A 131 18.86 -7.33 -2.95
N SER A 132 17.83 -8.09 -3.28
CA SER A 132 16.48 -7.55 -3.47
C SER A 132 16.03 -6.77 -2.23
N LEU A 133 15.55 -5.55 -2.46
CA LEU A 133 15.03 -4.66 -1.42
C LEU A 133 13.75 -5.21 -0.80
N CYS A 134 12.87 -5.78 -1.61
CA CYS A 134 11.58 -6.34 -1.17
C CYS A 134 11.64 -7.83 -0.86
N GLY A 135 12.85 -8.40 -0.78
CA GLY A 135 13.06 -9.84 -0.64
C GLY A 135 12.63 -10.61 -1.89
N THR A 136 12.47 -11.92 -1.73
CA THR A 136 12.13 -12.84 -2.82
C THR A 136 10.87 -13.65 -2.50
N THR A 137 10.27 -14.24 -3.53
CA THR A 137 9.28 -15.31 -3.40
C THR A 137 9.95 -16.60 -2.89
N SER A 138 9.14 -17.62 -2.58
CA SER A 138 9.62 -18.96 -2.25
C SER A 138 10.43 -19.61 -3.39
N SER A 139 10.15 -19.24 -4.64
CA SER A 139 10.90 -19.65 -5.83
C SER A 139 12.21 -18.88 -6.04
N GLY A 140 12.52 -17.89 -5.20
CA GLY A 140 13.71 -17.06 -5.32
C GLY A 140 13.57 -15.84 -6.24
N THR A 141 12.40 -15.62 -6.83
CA THR A 141 12.14 -14.45 -7.70
C THR A 141 12.05 -13.16 -6.87
N PRO A 142 12.76 -12.08 -7.25
CA PRO A 142 12.65 -10.79 -6.56
C PRO A 142 11.22 -10.25 -6.54
N ARG A 143 10.79 -9.74 -5.38
CA ARG A 143 9.52 -9.02 -5.26
C ARG A 143 9.70 -7.61 -5.79
N ARG A 144 8.71 -7.13 -6.55
CA ARG A 144 8.68 -5.77 -7.09
C ARG A 144 8.02 -4.78 -6.12
N ALA A 145 8.28 -3.50 -6.33
CA ALA A 145 7.73 -2.39 -5.58
C ALA A 145 7.02 -1.37 -6.48
N ILE A 146 6.17 -0.54 -5.87
CA ILE A 146 5.52 0.61 -6.51
C ILE A 146 6.09 1.89 -5.89
N PRO A 147 6.77 2.77 -6.63
CA PRO A 147 7.25 4.04 -6.09
C PRO A 147 6.08 4.98 -5.84
N LEU A 148 6.01 5.57 -4.64
CA LEU A 148 4.99 6.55 -4.23
C LEU A 148 5.66 7.78 -3.64
N ALA A 149 5.20 8.97 -4.06
CA ALA A 149 5.67 10.24 -3.51
C ALA A 149 5.43 10.31 -2.00
N GLY A 150 6.37 10.90 -1.26
CA GLY A 150 6.33 11.01 0.20
C GLY A 150 6.82 9.77 0.95
N THR A 151 6.69 9.85 2.28
CA THR A 151 7.08 8.83 3.25
C THR A 151 5.90 8.43 4.14
N TRP A 152 6.07 7.40 4.96
CA TRP A 152 5.07 7.01 5.95
C TRP A 152 5.68 7.05 7.34
N ASP A 153 4.90 7.51 8.33
CA ASP A 153 5.29 7.50 9.73
C ASP A 153 5.25 6.07 10.28
N TYR A 154 6.40 5.43 10.46
CA TYR A 154 6.48 4.07 11.02
C TYR A 154 6.39 4.01 12.56
N SER A 155 6.21 5.15 13.23
CA SER A 155 5.97 5.15 14.67
C SER A 155 4.64 4.47 15.01
N GLN A 156 4.46 4.13 16.29
CA GLN A 156 3.22 3.57 16.81
C GLN A 156 2.82 4.29 18.10
N LYS A 157 1.53 4.20 18.45
CA LYS A 157 0.93 4.74 19.67
C LYS A 157 0.99 6.26 19.76
N LYS A 158 1.02 6.96 18.61
CA LYS A 158 0.86 8.42 18.52
C LYS A 158 -0.27 8.76 17.55
N PRO A 159 -0.92 9.94 17.68
CA PRO A 159 -2.04 10.31 16.82
C PRO A 159 -1.75 10.37 15.31
N THR A 160 -0.48 10.55 14.93
CA THR A 160 -0.03 10.65 13.52
C THR A 160 0.68 9.39 13.01
N SER A 161 0.94 8.44 13.89
CA SER A 161 1.62 7.18 13.57
C SER A 161 0.92 6.47 12.43
N GLY A 162 1.65 5.95 11.44
CA GLY A 162 1.13 5.29 10.24
C GLY A 162 0.57 6.22 9.16
N MET A 163 0.62 7.54 9.33
CA MET A 163 0.18 8.48 8.28
C MET A 163 1.21 8.66 7.18
N HIS A 164 0.73 8.85 5.97
CA HIS A 164 1.48 9.39 4.85
C HIS A 164 1.96 10.81 5.16
N GLN A 165 3.21 11.07 4.82
CA GLN A 165 3.90 12.34 4.92
C GLN A 165 4.22 12.79 3.49
N PRO A 166 3.43 13.70 2.92
CA PRO A 166 3.60 14.09 1.52
C PRO A 166 4.95 14.79 1.32
N SER A 167 5.59 14.49 0.20
CA SER A 167 6.80 15.16 -0.25
C SER A 167 6.91 15.07 -1.76
N ASP A 168 7.44 16.13 -2.35
CA ASP A 168 7.83 16.24 -3.76
C ASP A 168 9.29 15.84 -4.01
N THR A 169 10.07 15.66 -2.94
CA THR A 169 11.53 15.46 -2.97
C THR A 169 11.94 14.14 -2.34
N THR A 170 11.05 13.49 -1.59
CA THR A 170 11.23 12.14 -1.10
C THR A 170 10.13 11.22 -1.59
N PHE A 171 10.45 9.93 -1.68
CA PHE A 171 9.49 8.90 -2.08
C PHE A 171 9.77 7.58 -1.37
N THR A 172 8.82 6.66 -1.50
CA THR A 172 8.83 5.33 -0.88
C THR A 172 8.66 4.28 -1.96
N PHE A 173 9.51 3.24 -1.98
CA PHE A 173 9.20 2.03 -2.72
C PHE A 173 8.25 1.16 -1.90
N ALA A 174 7.00 1.07 -2.35
CA ALA A 174 5.98 0.25 -1.72
C ALA A 174 6.18 -1.23 -2.09
N CYS A 175 6.76 -2.04 -1.21
CA CYS A 175 7.00 -3.45 -1.54
C CYS A 175 5.69 -4.24 -1.63
N ARG A 176 5.58 -5.11 -2.64
CA ARG A 176 4.45 -6.04 -2.76
C ARG A 176 4.69 -7.28 -1.88
N PRO A 177 3.65 -7.82 -1.20
CA PRO A 177 2.23 -7.46 -1.25
C PRO A 177 1.78 -6.62 -0.02
N PHE A 178 2.65 -5.76 0.52
CA PHE A 178 2.38 -5.03 1.76
C PHE A 178 1.35 -3.90 1.59
N ALA A 179 0.80 -3.42 2.70
CA ALA A 179 -0.40 -2.57 2.73
C ALA A 179 -0.35 -1.36 1.80
N ILE A 180 0.77 -0.64 1.75
CA ILE A 180 0.92 0.54 0.86
C ILE A 180 0.75 0.15 -0.62
N ALA A 181 1.45 -0.89 -1.09
CA ALA A 181 1.37 -1.33 -2.48
C ALA A 181 -0.01 -1.93 -2.79
N LYS A 182 -0.52 -2.74 -1.87
CA LYS A 182 -1.82 -3.40 -2.00
C LYS A 182 -2.96 -2.39 -2.14
N CYS A 183 -2.95 -1.28 -1.40
CA CYS A 183 -3.97 -0.25 -1.56
C CYS A 183 -3.96 0.42 -2.94
N VAL A 184 -2.80 0.57 -3.57
CA VAL A 184 -2.70 1.01 -4.97
C VAL A 184 -3.29 -0.06 -5.90
N GLU A 185 -2.97 -1.33 -5.64
CA GLU A 185 -3.47 -2.48 -6.40
C GLU A 185 -4.97 -2.73 -6.20
N LEU A 186 -5.58 -2.20 -5.13
CA LEU A 186 -7.04 -2.11 -4.95
C LEU A 186 -7.66 -0.90 -5.66
N GLY A 187 -6.85 -0.05 -6.29
CA GLY A 187 -7.31 1.12 -7.05
C GLY A 187 -7.33 2.43 -6.26
N TYR A 188 -7.03 2.42 -4.96
CA TYR A 188 -6.90 3.63 -4.15
C TYR A 188 -5.56 4.32 -4.44
N LYS A 189 -5.50 5.08 -5.54
CA LYS A 189 -4.28 5.69 -6.08
C LYS A 189 -4.01 7.04 -5.41
N PRO A 190 -2.86 7.26 -4.72
CA PRO A 190 -2.55 8.54 -4.07
C PRO A 190 -2.49 9.75 -4.99
N TRP A 191 -2.18 9.53 -6.28
CA TRP A 191 -1.98 10.56 -7.30
C TRP A 191 -3.26 10.94 -8.07
N SER A 192 -4.42 10.37 -7.73
CA SER A 192 -5.71 10.68 -8.35
C SER A 192 -6.64 11.41 -7.39
N SER A 193 -7.84 11.74 -7.87
CA SER A 193 -8.97 12.17 -7.04
C SER A 193 -10.25 11.49 -7.53
N VAL A 194 -11.27 11.46 -6.68
CA VAL A 194 -12.63 11.07 -7.05
C VAL A 194 -13.58 12.24 -6.84
N THR A 195 -14.49 12.43 -7.79
CA THR A 195 -15.56 13.42 -7.68
C THR A 195 -16.74 12.80 -6.96
N GLU A 196 -17.16 13.41 -5.86
CA GLU A 196 -18.38 13.06 -5.16
C GLU A 196 -19.42 14.17 -5.36
N CYS A 197 -20.67 13.82 -5.66
CA CYS A 197 -21.75 14.78 -5.86
C CYS A 197 -22.94 14.47 -4.95
N ALA A 198 -23.37 15.44 -4.14
CA ALA A 198 -24.60 15.32 -3.35
C ALA A 198 -25.87 15.67 -4.15
N ALA A 199 -25.72 16.50 -5.18
CA ALA A 199 -26.77 16.89 -6.12
C ALA A 199 -26.13 17.35 -7.44
N PRO A 200 -26.89 17.45 -8.55
CA PRO A 200 -26.37 18.02 -9.79
C PRO A 200 -25.77 19.41 -9.57
N GLY A 201 -24.49 19.58 -9.94
CA GLY A 201 -23.75 20.84 -9.75
C GLY A 201 -23.23 21.09 -8.33
N VAL A 202 -23.50 20.19 -7.36
CA VAL A 202 -22.98 20.26 -5.98
C VAL A 202 -22.05 19.08 -5.76
N CYS A 203 -20.80 19.27 -6.12
CA CYS A 203 -19.76 18.24 -6.06
C CYS A 203 -18.51 18.73 -5.34
N LYS A 204 -17.70 17.78 -4.85
CA LYS A 204 -16.37 18.03 -4.29
C LYS A 204 -15.41 16.93 -4.74
N GLU A 205 -14.13 17.29 -4.78
CA GLU A 205 -13.05 16.34 -4.99
C GLU A 205 -12.60 15.74 -3.67
N ILE A 206 -12.45 14.42 -3.65
CA ILE A 206 -11.80 13.67 -2.57
C ILE A 206 -10.40 13.29 -3.07
N PRO A 207 -9.32 13.79 -2.43
CA PRO A 207 -7.96 13.40 -2.81
C PRO A 207 -7.73 11.91 -2.62
N GLY A 208 -7.20 11.25 -3.64
CA GLY A 208 -6.87 9.82 -3.62
C GLY A 208 -5.85 9.45 -2.54
N ALA A 209 -5.00 10.39 -2.12
CA ALA A 209 -4.10 10.23 -0.97
C ALA A 209 -4.85 9.94 0.34
N LEU A 210 -6.04 10.53 0.56
CA LEU A 210 -6.85 10.25 1.75
C LEU A 210 -7.53 8.87 1.67
N LEU A 211 -7.96 8.46 0.48
CA LEU A 211 -8.51 7.13 0.23
C LEU A 211 -7.45 6.05 0.43
N HIS A 212 -6.24 6.24 -0.13
CA HIS A 212 -5.11 5.35 0.08
C HIS A 212 -4.72 5.26 1.56
N GLN A 213 -4.62 6.40 2.25
CA GLN A 213 -4.38 6.42 3.70
C GLN A 213 -5.45 5.61 4.44
N THR A 214 -6.72 5.81 4.13
CA THR A 214 -7.84 5.09 4.74
C THR A 214 -7.73 3.58 4.49
N CYS A 215 -7.41 3.18 3.25
CA CYS A 215 -7.21 1.78 2.90
C CYS A 215 -6.06 1.17 3.70
N THR A 216 -4.92 1.87 3.86
CA THR A 216 -3.79 1.33 4.63
C THR A 216 -4.14 1.16 6.11
N ARG A 217 -5.00 2.01 6.68
CA ARG A 217 -5.53 1.81 8.04
C ARG A 217 -6.41 0.57 8.11
N MET A 218 -7.35 0.45 7.18
CA MET A 218 -8.31 -0.65 7.11
C MET A 218 -7.63 -2.02 6.93
N LEU A 219 -6.72 -2.14 5.95
CA LEU A 219 -6.02 -3.40 5.68
C LEU A 219 -5.20 -3.86 6.89
N ARG A 220 -4.68 -2.91 7.67
CA ARG A 220 -3.88 -3.17 8.87
C ARG A 220 -4.71 -3.35 10.13
N ALA A 221 -6.04 -3.17 10.05
CA ALA A 221 -6.93 -3.10 11.20
C ALA A 221 -6.44 -2.07 12.25
N ASP A 222 -6.00 -0.90 11.80
CA ASP A 222 -5.51 0.19 12.66
C ASP A 222 -6.67 0.96 13.29
N TYR A 223 -7.44 0.26 14.12
CA TYR A 223 -8.73 0.69 14.64
C TYR A 223 -8.65 2.05 15.34
N CYS A 224 -7.58 2.30 16.09
CA CYS A 224 -7.40 3.54 16.84
C CYS A 224 -6.68 4.65 16.05
N GLY A 225 -6.18 4.36 14.84
CA GLY A 225 -5.49 5.34 14.00
C GLY A 225 -4.12 5.74 14.52
N ASP A 226 -3.50 4.91 15.35
CA ASP A 226 -2.25 5.20 16.04
C ASP A 226 -1.09 4.34 15.52
N GLY A 227 -1.25 3.76 14.33
CA GLY A 227 -0.21 2.99 13.66
C GLY A 227 -0.08 1.56 14.17
N VAL A 228 -0.82 1.14 15.21
CA VAL A 228 -0.77 -0.23 15.72
C VAL A 228 -1.67 -1.14 14.86
N PRO A 229 -1.10 -2.15 14.17
CA PRO A 229 -1.90 -3.07 13.38
C PRO A 229 -2.56 -4.13 14.28
N HIS A 230 -3.77 -4.57 13.91
CA HIS A 230 -4.51 -5.64 14.58
C HIS A 230 -5.01 -6.71 13.61
N THR A 231 -4.27 -6.90 12.52
CA THR A 231 -4.54 -7.91 11.49
C THR A 231 -3.41 -8.94 11.47
N GLN A 232 -3.63 -10.04 10.76
CA GLN A 232 -2.59 -11.04 10.48
C GLN A 232 -2.45 -11.25 8.97
N ASP A 233 -1.27 -11.68 8.55
CA ASP A 233 -1.02 -11.94 7.14
C ASP A 233 -1.93 -13.07 6.62
N GLY A 234 -2.71 -12.79 5.58
CA GLY A 234 -3.63 -13.75 4.98
C GLY A 234 -5.07 -13.65 5.48
N THR A 235 -5.39 -12.73 6.41
CA THR A 235 -6.78 -12.53 6.87
C THR A 235 -7.67 -11.97 5.76
N PRO A 236 -8.66 -12.70 5.23
CA PRO A 236 -9.54 -12.17 4.19
C PRO A 236 -10.43 -11.05 4.75
N VAL A 237 -10.68 -10.04 3.92
CA VAL A 237 -11.61 -8.94 4.18
C VAL A 237 -12.35 -8.63 2.89
N ASP A 238 -13.62 -8.25 2.98
CA ASP A 238 -14.32 -7.61 1.87
C ASP A 238 -14.29 -6.09 2.07
N VAL A 239 -14.18 -5.33 0.97
CA VAL A 239 -13.86 -3.90 1.00
C VAL A 239 -14.68 -3.18 -0.04
N TRP A 240 -15.27 -2.04 0.32
CA TRP A 240 -16.02 -1.22 -0.61
C TRP A 240 -15.96 0.27 -0.27
N ASP A 241 -16.40 1.09 -1.22
CA ASP A 241 -16.58 2.53 -1.06
C ASP A 241 -17.76 3.06 -1.89
N GLU A 242 -18.16 4.30 -1.61
CA GLU A 242 -19.25 4.99 -2.31
C GLU A 242 -18.78 5.71 -3.58
N PHE A 243 -17.52 5.53 -3.97
CA PHE A 243 -16.87 6.26 -5.05
C PHE A 243 -16.59 5.39 -6.28
N GLY A 244 -16.99 4.12 -6.24
CA GLY A 244 -16.85 3.16 -7.34
C GLY A 244 -15.42 2.70 -7.57
N ILE A 245 -14.55 2.77 -6.56
CA ILE A 245 -13.20 2.18 -6.65
C ILE A 245 -13.27 0.69 -6.35
N GLN A 246 -13.95 0.30 -5.26
CA GLN A 246 -14.26 -1.09 -4.90
C GLN A 246 -15.75 -1.26 -4.63
N ASP A 247 -16.30 -2.37 -5.12
CA ASP A 247 -17.67 -2.81 -4.87
C ASP A 247 -17.66 -3.95 -3.85
N ALA A 248 -18.66 -3.96 -2.96
CA ALA A 248 -18.81 -5.04 -1.97
C ALA A 248 -19.04 -6.39 -2.66
N ALA A 249 -18.33 -7.41 -2.22
CA ALA A 249 -18.54 -8.77 -2.70
C ALA A 249 -19.68 -9.44 -1.92
N VAL A 250 -20.32 -10.45 -2.55
CA VAL A 250 -21.26 -11.30 -1.82
C VAL A 250 -20.46 -12.28 -0.97
N THR A 251 -20.45 -12.08 0.34
CA THR A 251 -19.73 -12.93 1.29
C THR A 251 -20.62 -13.26 2.50
N ASP A 252 -20.21 -14.28 3.29
CA ASP A 252 -20.81 -14.57 4.60
C ASP A 252 -20.14 -13.77 5.73
N PHE A 253 -19.38 -12.72 5.40
CA PHE A 253 -18.70 -11.90 6.40
C PHE A 253 -19.68 -10.94 7.09
N ALA A 254 -19.28 -10.48 8.27
CA ALA A 254 -20.02 -9.47 9.01
C ALA A 254 -19.35 -8.11 8.81
N PHE A 255 -20.16 -7.04 8.88
CA PHE A 255 -19.65 -5.68 8.82
C PHE A 255 -18.66 -5.46 9.96
N GLU A 256 -17.41 -5.15 9.64
CA GLU A 256 -16.34 -5.01 10.64
C GLU A 256 -16.28 -3.57 11.14
N ALA A 257 -16.03 -2.64 10.22
CA ALA A 257 -15.81 -1.24 10.54
C ALA A 257 -15.94 -0.35 9.31
N GLU A 258 -16.14 0.94 9.56
CA GLU A 258 -15.94 2.00 8.57
C GLU A 258 -14.76 2.88 8.94
N TRP A 259 -14.04 3.33 7.93
CA TRP A 259 -12.69 3.84 8.07
C TRP A 259 -12.56 5.27 7.57
N THR A 260 -11.80 6.05 8.32
CA THR A 260 -11.36 7.40 7.98
C THR A 260 -9.85 7.42 7.76
N PRO A 261 -9.27 8.52 7.26
CA PRO A 261 -7.82 8.69 7.26
C PRO A 261 -7.18 8.58 8.66
N MET A 262 -7.98 8.78 9.72
CA MET A 262 -7.58 8.77 11.14
C MET A 262 -7.88 7.43 11.83
N GLY A 263 -8.08 6.34 11.08
CA GLY A 263 -8.47 5.02 11.58
C GLY A 263 -9.98 4.80 11.57
N ALA A 264 -10.47 3.77 12.27
CA ALA A 264 -11.89 3.45 12.28
C ALA A 264 -12.74 4.58 12.86
N ARG A 265 -13.86 4.91 12.22
CA ARG A 265 -14.90 5.79 12.78
C ARG A 265 -15.84 5.03 13.70
N CYS A 266 -16.18 3.81 13.29
CA CYS A 266 -17.16 2.93 13.91
C CYS A 266 -16.68 1.49 13.75
N ILE A 267 -16.65 0.75 14.84
CA ILE A 267 -16.18 -0.64 14.91
C ILE A 267 -17.33 -1.48 15.45
N GLU A 268 -17.82 -2.41 14.63
CA GLU A 268 -18.86 -3.36 15.02
C GLU A 268 -18.23 -4.60 15.66
N HIS A 269 -17.19 -5.14 15.02
CA HIS A 269 -16.35 -6.19 15.59
C HIS A 269 -14.90 -6.05 15.13
N THR A 270 -14.00 -6.82 15.76
CA THR A 270 -12.61 -6.94 15.33
C THR A 270 -12.43 -8.24 14.58
N ARG A 271 -11.58 -8.26 13.55
CA ARG A 271 -11.34 -9.49 12.76
C ARG A 271 -10.51 -10.56 13.50
N TRP A 272 -9.84 -10.17 14.59
CA TRP A 272 -9.10 -11.05 15.49
C TRP A 272 -9.41 -10.73 16.96
N HIS A 273 -9.37 -11.76 17.81
CA HIS A 273 -9.51 -11.61 19.27
C HIS A 273 -8.27 -10.98 19.92
N GLY A 274 -7.09 -11.31 19.42
CA GLY A 274 -5.79 -10.97 20.01
C GLY A 274 -4.67 -11.86 19.51
N ASP A 275 -3.45 -11.56 19.94
CA ASP A 275 -2.28 -12.42 19.80
C ASP A 275 -1.54 -12.52 21.16
N THR A 276 -0.29 -12.96 21.15
CA THR A 276 0.56 -13.04 22.35
C THR A 276 0.81 -11.68 23.02
N SER A 277 0.52 -10.56 22.33
CA SER A 277 0.63 -9.18 22.82
C SER A 277 -0.65 -8.70 23.52
N GLY A 278 -1.73 -9.49 23.50
CA GLY A 278 -2.99 -9.24 24.20
C GLY A 278 -4.21 -9.19 23.28
N SER A 279 -5.39 -8.99 23.89
CA SER A 279 -6.66 -8.89 23.15
C SER A 279 -6.77 -7.57 22.37
N VAL A 280 -7.17 -7.66 21.09
CA VAL A 280 -7.50 -6.49 20.25
C VAL A 280 -8.63 -5.69 20.89
N ALA A 281 -9.68 -6.36 21.37
CA ALA A 281 -10.80 -5.69 22.02
C ALA A 281 -10.36 -4.96 23.30
N ALA A 282 -9.48 -5.55 24.10
CA ALA A 282 -8.90 -4.89 25.27
C ALA A 282 -8.08 -3.64 24.88
N TYR A 283 -7.34 -3.71 23.77
CA TYR A 283 -6.62 -2.55 23.23
C TYR A 283 -7.56 -1.42 22.82
N VAL A 284 -8.55 -1.71 21.98
CA VAL A 284 -9.55 -0.72 21.52
C VAL A 284 -10.29 -0.11 22.71
N ASN A 285 -10.70 -0.92 23.69
CA ASN A 285 -11.34 -0.45 24.93
C ASN A 285 -10.47 0.49 25.76
N LYS A 286 -9.14 0.33 25.69
CA LYS A 286 -8.20 1.18 26.43
C LYS A 286 -7.88 2.47 25.68
N VAL A 287 -7.69 2.39 24.36
CA VAL A 287 -7.11 3.48 23.57
C VAL A 287 -8.18 4.33 22.88
N CYS A 288 -9.22 3.70 22.33
CA CYS A 288 -10.19 4.38 21.49
C CYS A 288 -11.61 3.84 21.66
N LYS A 289 -12.02 3.58 22.92
CA LYS A 289 -13.31 2.98 23.27
C LYS A 289 -14.53 3.62 22.59
N SER A 290 -14.49 4.93 22.38
CA SER A 290 -15.57 5.68 21.72
C SER A 290 -15.83 5.24 20.28
N ARG A 291 -14.90 4.53 19.63
CA ARG A 291 -15.04 4.03 18.27
C ARG A 291 -15.91 2.77 18.16
N TRP A 292 -16.15 2.06 19.26
CA TRP A 292 -17.10 0.95 19.26
C TRP A 292 -18.51 1.41 18.90
N ALA A 293 -19.21 0.64 18.07
CA ALA A 293 -20.62 0.83 17.72
C ALA A 293 -21.48 0.94 18.99
N SER A 294 -21.25 0.02 19.94
CA SER A 294 -21.94 -0.01 21.23
C SER A 294 -21.73 1.24 22.10
N ALA A 295 -20.70 2.05 21.81
CA ALA A 295 -20.46 3.34 22.46
C ALA A 295 -21.11 4.53 21.72
N GLN A 296 -21.79 4.29 20.60
CA GLN A 296 -22.36 5.31 19.71
C GLN A 296 -23.85 5.05 19.42
N PRO A 297 -24.75 5.21 20.40
CA PRO A 297 -26.15 4.74 20.28
C PRO A 297 -26.99 5.47 19.21
N THR A 298 -26.54 6.62 18.71
CA THR A 298 -27.23 7.40 17.68
C THR A 298 -26.61 7.26 16.30
N TYR A 299 -25.59 6.42 16.16
CA TYR A 299 -24.80 6.29 14.94
C TYR A 299 -24.68 4.81 14.56
N ASP A 300 -25.19 4.49 13.38
CA ASP A 300 -25.36 3.16 12.83
C ASP A 300 -24.18 2.83 11.91
N CYS A 301 -23.26 1.97 12.38
CA CYS A 301 -22.05 1.65 11.62
C CYS A 301 -22.43 1.01 10.28
N GLY A 302 -22.01 1.62 9.16
CA GLY A 302 -22.33 1.12 7.81
C GLY A 302 -23.81 1.20 7.41
N GLY A 303 -24.71 1.64 8.29
CA GLY A 303 -26.13 1.77 8.01
C GLY A 303 -26.56 3.20 7.64
N ALA A 304 -27.86 3.49 7.76
CA ALA A 304 -28.47 4.69 7.14
C ALA A 304 -27.98 6.04 7.71
N SER A 305 -27.36 6.04 8.88
CA SER A 305 -26.77 7.24 9.50
C SER A 305 -25.25 7.35 9.31
N SER A 306 -24.61 6.33 8.71
CA SER A 306 -23.18 6.31 8.46
C SER A 306 -22.74 7.47 7.57
N THR A 307 -21.60 8.07 7.90
CA THR A 307 -20.95 9.11 7.08
C THR A 307 -20.24 8.56 5.84
N LEU A 308 -20.25 7.24 5.64
CA LEU A 308 -19.73 6.60 4.43
C LEU A 308 -20.57 7.05 3.23
N HIS A 309 -21.89 6.93 3.36
CA HIS A 309 -22.86 7.32 2.34
C HIS A 309 -22.82 8.82 2.07
N THR A 310 -22.80 9.19 0.79
CA THR A 310 -22.78 10.59 0.32
C THR A 310 -23.83 11.46 1.01
N ALA A 311 -25.05 10.95 1.19
CA ALA A 311 -26.17 11.67 1.82
C ALA A 311 -25.89 12.17 3.25
N LYS A 312 -24.99 11.50 3.99
CA LYS A 312 -24.61 11.88 5.37
C LYS A 312 -23.16 12.34 5.46
N GLY A 313 -22.30 11.88 4.55
CA GLY A 313 -20.87 12.17 4.52
C GLY A 313 -20.47 13.44 3.77
N PHE A 314 -21.31 13.97 2.87
CA PHE A 314 -20.89 15.07 1.98
C PHE A 314 -20.44 16.32 2.75
N GLY A 315 -21.17 16.69 3.80
CA GLY A 315 -20.83 17.85 4.66
C GLY A 315 -19.76 17.59 5.71
N VAL A 316 -19.27 16.35 5.85
CA VAL A 316 -18.32 15.97 6.89
C VAL A 316 -16.88 16.31 6.43
N PRO A 317 -16.03 16.91 7.28
CA PRO A 317 -14.62 17.13 6.97
C PRO A 317 -13.92 15.82 6.58
N LEU A 318 -13.09 15.85 5.54
CA LEU A 318 -12.54 14.62 4.93
C LEU A 318 -11.73 13.74 5.89
N LEU A 319 -11.07 14.31 6.90
CA LEU A 319 -10.33 13.53 7.91
C LEU A 319 -11.24 12.80 8.91
N ALA A 320 -12.47 13.27 9.09
CA ALA A 320 -13.46 12.69 10.00
C ALA A 320 -14.51 11.84 9.27
N ARG A 321 -14.57 11.94 7.95
CA ARG A 321 -15.50 11.22 7.10
C ARG A 321 -15.06 9.76 6.93
N SER A 322 -16.01 8.85 7.03
CA SER A 322 -15.83 7.47 6.56
C SER A 322 -15.70 7.44 5.04
N LEU A 323 -14.61 6.88 4.54
CA LEU A 323 -14.33 6.79 3.10
C LEU A 323 -14.36 5.34 2.59
N ILE A 324 -14.14 4.36 3.47
CA ILE A 324 -14.08 2.94 3.11
C ILE A 324 -14.84 2.14 4.17
N GLY A 325 -15.69 1.23 3.73
CA GLY A 325 -16.29 0.19 4.56
C GLY A 325 -15.56 -1.13 4.37
N ASN A 326 -15.55 -1.98 5.40
CA ASN A 326 -15.07 -3.34 5.23
C ASN A 326 -15.87 -4.35 6.07
N GLU A 327 -15.86 -5.58 5.59
CA GLU A 327 -16.40 -6.76 6.22
C GLU A 327 -15.26 -7.75 6.48
N SER A 328 -15.41 -8.57 7.52
CA SER A 328 -14.52 -9.70 7.76
C SER A 328 -15.27 -10.85 8.41
N ALA A 329 -14.67 -12.05 8.39
CA ALA A 329 -15.16 -13.13 9.23
C ALA A 329 -15.18 -12.70 10.71
N LEU A 330 -16.17 -13.19 11.45
CA LEU A 330 -16.14 -13.10 12.91
C LEU A 330 -14.96 -13.93 13.43
N PRO A 331 -14.23 -13.44 14.44
CA PRO A 331 -13.13 -14.19 15.01
C PRO A 331 -13.66 -15.47 15.65
N THR A 332 -13.18 -16.62 15.18
CA THR A 332 -13.46 -17.92 15.81
C THR A 332 -12.57 -18.09 17.04
N ASP A 333 -13.13 -18.63 18.12
CA ASP A 333 -12.40 -18.94 19.35
C ASP A 333 -11.27 -19.98 19.16
#